data_AF-A0A843HBA2-F1
#
_entry.id   AF-A0A843HBA2-F1
#
_cell.length_a   1.000
_cell.length_b   1.000
_cell.length_c   1.000
_cell.angle_alpha   90.00
_cell.angle_beta   90.00
_cell.angle_gamma   90.00
#
_symmetry.space_group_name_H-M   'P 1'
#
loop_
_entity.id
_entity.type
_entity.pdbx_description
1 polymer ?
#
loop_
_entity_poly.entity_id
_entity_poly.type
_entity_poly.pdbx_seq_one_letter_code
_entity_poly.pdbx_strand_id
1 'polypeptide(L)' 'MAATSYASEAYSACQLMFNECSSLTSITVHITSWNDDYWSMNDWVDGVAAAGTFYCPSVLDTTIFDNSHVPSNWTVVNI' A
#
# COMPACT_ATOMS: atom_id res chain seq x y z
N MET A 1 -16.67 -7.85 -2.01
CA MET A 1 -15.75 -8.89 -1.50
C MET A 1 -14.50 -8.13 -1.07
N ALA A 2 -14.28 -7.96 0.24
CA ALA A 2 -13.13 -7.20 0.75
C ALA A 2 -11.89 -8.10 0.61
N ALA A 3 -10.96 -7.74 -0.26
CA ALA A 3 -9.67 -8.39 -0.33
C ALA A 3 -8.80 -7.81 0.79
N THR A 4 -8.37 -8.66 1.73
CA THR A 4 -7.39 -8.32 2.76
C THR A 4 -6.13 -9.08 2.43
N SER A 5 -5.03 -8.36 2.23
CA SER A 5 -3.73 -8.90 1.84
C SER A 5 -2.67 -8.38 2.81
N TYR A 6 -1.81 -9.27 3.28
CA TYR A 6 -0.80 -8.98 4.30
C TYR A 6 0.59 -8.90 3.64
N ALA A 7 1.28 -7.78 3.80
CA ALA A 7 2.71 -7.67 3.50
C ALA A 7 3.50 -7.81 4.82
N SER A 8 4.13 -8.96 5.05
CA SER A 8 4.94 -9.21 6.25
C SER A 8 6.42 -8.87 6.01
N GLU A 9 7.06 -8.33 7.04
CA GLU A 9 8.47 -7.92 7.09
C GLU A 9 9.45 -9.08 6.80
N ALA A 10 9.74 -9.31 5.52
CA ALA A 10 10.92 -10.03 5.07
C ALA A 10 11.13 -9.71 3.59
N TYR A 11 11.83 -8.60 3.28
CA TYR A 11 12.39 -8.33 1.94
C TYR A 11 11.44 -8.66 0.76
N SER A 12 10.14 -8.42 0.93
CA SER A 12 9.14 -8.85 -0.03
C SER A 12 8.92 -7.69 -0.97
N ALA A 13 9.49 -7.77 -2.17
CA ALA A 13 9.10 -6.89 -3.25
C ALA A 13 7.58 -7.03 -3.45
N CYS A 14 6.85 -5.94 -3.23
CA CYS A 14 5.42 -5.81 -3.47
C CYS A 14 5.13 -5.23 -4.86
N GLN A 15 6.12 -5.16 -5.76
CA GLN A 15 5.97 -4.65 -7.12
C GLN A 15 4.69 -5.19 -7.78
N LEU A 16 3.83 -4.28 -8.25
CA LEU A 16 2.56 -4.56 -8.94
C LEU A 16 1.56 -5.44 -8.15
N MET A 17 1.72 -5.60 -6.84
CA MET A 17 0.93 -6.55 -6.03
C MET A 17 -0.59 -6.34 -6.13
N PHE A 18 -1.05 -5.09 -6.17
CA PHE A 18 -2.45 -4.70 -6.33
C PHE A 18 -2.69 -3.89 -7.61
N ASN A 19 -1.80 -4.01 -8.58
CA ASN A 19 -1.96 -3.28 -9.83
C ASN A 19 -3.30 -3.63 -10.50
N GLU A 20 -4.04 -2.62 -10.97
CA GLU A 20 -5.34 -2.72 -11.63
C GLU A 20 -6.46 -3.35 -10.76
N CYS A 21 -6.25 -3.46 -9.44
CA CYS A 21 -7.27 -3.92 -8.51
C CYS A 21 -8.29 -2.80 -8.21
N SER A 22 -9.01 -2.35 -9.24
CA SER A 22 -9.96 -1.22 -9.20
C SER A 22 -11.12 -1.35 -8.21
N SER A 23 -11.39 -2.56 -7.71
CA SER A 23 -12.38 -2.82 -6.64
C SER A 23 -11.79 -2.89 -5.23
N LEU A 24 -10.46 -2.78 -5.10
CA LEU A 24 -9.76 -2.79 -3.82
C LEU A 24 -9.94 -1.45 -3.11
N THR A 25 -10.56 -1.48 -1.93
CA THR A 25 -10.93 -0.28 -1.15
C THR A 25 -10.34 -0.29 0.26
N SER A 26 -9.56 -1.33 0.60
CA SER A 26 -8.94 -1.49 1.90
C SER A 26 -7.59 -2.19 1.73
N ILE A 27 -6.55 -1.63 2.32
CA ILE A 27 -5.20 -2.20 2.33
C ILE A 27 -4.68 -2.12 3.76
N THR A 28 -4.10 -3.20 4.26
CA THR A 28 -3.45 -3.24 5.57
C THR A 28 -2.00 -3.67 5.40
N VAL A 29 -1.07 -2.82 5.81
CA VAL A 29 0.36 -3.12 5.78
C VAL A 29 0.91 -3.21 7.20
N HIS A 30 1.98 -3.98 7.37
CA HIS A 30 2.72 -4.08 8.62
C HIS A 30 4.19 -3.66 8.47
N ILE A 31 4.54 -3.02 7.36
CA ILE A 31 5.87 -2.46 7.15
C ILE A 31 6.06 -1.22 8.02
N THR A 32 7.29 -1.03 8.48
CA THR A 32 7.69 0.11 9.32
C THR A 32 8.44 1.20 8.55
N SER A 33 8.90 0.90 7.34
CA SER A 33 9.50 1.84 6.40
C SER A 33 9.25 1.42 4.95
N TRP A 34 9.23 2.38 4.03
CA TRP A 34 9.23 2.09 2.60
C TRP A 34 10.57 1.53 2.15
N ASN A 35 10.52 0.61 1.19
CA ASN A 35 11.70 0.08 0.54
C ASN A 35 11.78 0.62 -0.89
N ASP A 36 12.41 1.78 -1.03
CA ASP A 36 12.62 2.43 -2.32
C ASP A 36 13.78 1.83 -3.13
N ASP A 37 14.45 0.79 -2.61
CA ASP A 37 15.48 0.10 -3.39
C ASP A 37 14.86 -0.60 -4.60
N TYR A 38 15.37 -0.22 -5.79
CA TYR A 38 15.18 -0.86 -7.10
C TYR A 38 13.82 -1.57 -7.28
N TRP A 39 12.76 -0.77 -7.43
CA TRP A 39 11.42 -1.21 -7.82
C TRP A 39 10.68 -2.12 -6.84
N SER A 40 11.21 -2.34 -5.63
CA SER A 40 10.61 -3.27 -4.67
C SER A 40 9.14 -2.98 -4.38
N MET A 41 8.75 -1.71 -4.34
CA MET A 41 7.36 -1.29 -4.11
C MET A 41 6.76 -0.53 -5.30
N ASN A 42 7.40 -0.59 -6.47
CA ASN A 42 6.95 0.19 -7.62
C ASN A 42 5.57 -0.27 -8.11
N ASP A 43 4.68 0.70 -8.28
CA ASP A 43 3.33 0.55 -8.82
C ASP A 43 2.49 -0.54 -8.14
N TRP A 44 2.78 -0.85 -6.87
CA TRP A 44 2.06 -1.89 -6.13
C TRP A 44 0.58 -1.54 -5.90
N VAL A 45 0.21 -0.26 -5.95
CA VAL A 45 -1.17 0.24 -5.82
C VAL A 45 -1.64 1.04 -7.04
N ASP A 46 -1.00 0.88 -8.19
CA ASP A 46 -1.52 1.51 -9.41
C ASP A 46 -2.88 0.91 -9.80
N GLY A 47 -3.79 1.74 -10.31
CA GLY A 47 -5.13 1.28 -10.74
C GLY A 47 -6.05 0.73 -9.64
N VAL A 48 -5.76 0.94 -8.35
CA VAL A 48 -6.70 0.63 -7.25
C VAL A 48 -7.92 1.58 -7.26
N ALA A 49 -8.92 1.32 -6.40
CA ALA A 49 -10.09 2.18 -6.34
C ALA A 49 -9.72 3.64 -6.04
N ALA A 50 -10.49 4.59 -6.59
CA ALA A 50 -10.25 6.03 -6.40
C ALA A 50 -10.35 6.51 -4.93
N ALA A 51 -10.96 5.71 -4.05
CA ALA A 51 -11.06 5.97 -2.63
C ALA A 51 -11.03 4.65 -1.85
N GLY A 52 -10.42 4.68 -0.67
CA GLY A 52 -10.29 3.53 0.21
C GLY A 52 -9.68 3.90 1.55
N THR A 53 -9.37 2.87 2.35
CA THR A 53 -8.69 3.02 3.64
C THR A 53 -7.38 2.24 3.65
N PHE A 54 -6.30 2.92 4.04
CA PHE A 54 -4.95 2.39 4.19
C PHE A 54 -4.62 2.28 5.68
N TYR A 55 -4.42 1.06 6.16
CA TYR A 55 -4.10 0.78 7.55
C TYR A 55 -2.61 0.47 7.70
N CYS A 56 -1.90 1.17 8.59
CA CYS A 56 -0.47 0.97 8.77
C CYS A 56 0.01 1.26 10.20
N PRO A 57 1.19 0.78 10.61
CA PRO A 57 1.81 1.19 11.86
C PRO A 57 2.07 2.70 11.88
N SER A 58 1.89 3.32 13.05
CA SER A 58 2.12 4.78 13.23
C SER A 58 3.54 5.27 12.92
N VAL A 59 4.51 4.36 12.81
CA VAL A 59 5.91 4.68 12.48
C VAL A 59 6.18 4.78 10.98
N LEU A 60 5.27 4.26 10.13
CA LEU A 60 5.42 4.32 8.68
C LEU A 60 5.19 5.76 8.20
N ASP A 61 6.08 6.26 7.36
CA ASP A 61 5.90 7.57 6.73
C ASP A 61 4.70 7.54 5.77
N THR A 62 3.63 8.25 6.07
CA THR A 62 2.42 8.30 5.22
C THR A 62 2.24 9.66 4.56
N THR A 63 3.33 10.43 4.42
CA THR A 63 3.30 11.75 3.77
C THR A 63 3.38 11.66 2.24
N ILE A 64 3.75 10.50 1.70
CA ILE A 64 3.92 10.26 0.26
C ILE A 64 2.70 9.53 -0.27
N PHE A 65 1.97 10.17 -1.18
CA PHE A 65 0.79 9.62 -1.84
C PHE A 65 1.06 9.41 -3.33
N ASP A 66 1.35 8.18 -3.71
CA ASP A 66 1.60 7.77 -5.09
C ASP A 66 1.36 6.26 -5.27
N ASN A 67 1.63 5.75 -6.47
CA ASN A 67 1.41 4.35 -6.81
C ASN A 67 2.40 3.38 -6.14
N SER A 68 3.47 3.89 -5.54
CA SER A 68 4.52 3.13 -4.86
C SER A 68 4.43 3.20 -3.33
N HIS A 69 3.59 4.07 -2.78
CA HIS A 69 3.41 4.35 -1.36
C HIS A 69 1.94 4.21 -0.94
N VAL A 70 1.37 5.25 -0.33
CA VAL A 70 -0.05 5.32 0.01
C VAL A 70 -0.85 5.67 -1.25
N PRO A 71 -1.91 4.95 -1.60
CA PRO A 71 -2.72 5.30 -2.76
C PRO A 71 -3.27 6.73 -2.67
N SER A 72 -3.23 7.45 -3.79
CA SER A 72 -3.75 8.81 -3.87
C SER A 72 -5.23 8.88 -3.45
N ASN A 73 -5.60 9.88 -2.67
CA ASN A 73 -6.97 10.12 -2.16
C ASN A 73 -7.51 9.05 -1.18
N TRP A 74 -6.66 8.19 -0.62
CA TRP A 74 -7.08 7.24 0.41
C TRP A 74 -6.95 7.82 1.82
N THR A 75 -7.79 7.32 2.74
CA THR A 75 -7.72 7.68 4.16
C THR A 75 -6.71 6.79 4.87
N VAL A 76 -5.82 7.37 5.66
CA VAL A 76 -4.83 6.63 6.46
C VAL A 76 -5.35 6.41 7.88
N VAL A 77 -5.23 5.18 8.39
CA VAL A 77 -5.60 4.81 9.76
C VAL A 77 -4.43 4.05 10.41
N ASN A 78 -4.01 4.52 11.58
CA ASN A 78 -2.95 3.87 12.32
C ASN A 78 -3.46 2.60 13.03
N ILE A 79 -2.69 1.52 12.96
CA ILE A 79 -2.92 0.24 13.66
C ILE A 79 -1.78 -0.11 14.61
#